data_AF-A0ABD6A2F7-F1
#
_entry.id   AF-A0ABD6A2F7-F1
#
_cell.length_a   1.000
_cell.length_b   1.000
_cell.length_c   1.000
_cell.angle_alpha   90.00
_cell.angle_beta   90.00
_cell.angle_gamma   90.00
#
_symmetry.space_group_name_H-M   'P 1'
#
loop_
_entity.id
_entity.type
_entity.pdbx_description
1 polymer ?
#
loop_
_entity_poly.entity_id
_entity_poly.type
_entity_poly.pdbx_seq_one_letter_code
_entity_poly.pdbx_strand_id
1 'polypeptide(L)'
;MPELQVGDVALDLTQGRPVHVLEDTGQTAAEWSDANDYDLCGNYGNSRLEAQPDDAVFEVVYCSNAKSEPSKTYAMPESRLLRIETEAADDGRPVAERAVVDVLEQLFDLAMQLDEDWNTEPEGFDDALSTLVINHSERLDTLGGEARELADVSHTVTGDVE
;
A
#
# COMPACT_ATOMS: atom_id res chain seq x y z
N MET A 1 17.28 -4.40 9.41
CA MET A 1 16.56 -3.33 8.71
C MET A 1 15.08 -3.69 8.76
N PRO A 2 14.16 -2.73 8.84
CA PRO A 2 12.75 -3.05 8.70
C PRO A 2 12.50 -3.72 7.34
N GLU A 3 11.63 -4.73 7.34
CA GLU A 3 11.27 -5.54 6.18
C GLU A 3 10.55 -4.68 5.14
N LEU A 4 10.70 -5.01 3.85
CA LEU A 4 10.02 -4.27 2.77
C LEU A 4 8.51 -4.52 2.83
N GLN A 5 7.70 -3.47 2.67
CA GLN A 5 6.24 -3.55 2.79
C GLN A 5 5.53 -2.89 1.61
N VAL A 6 4.26 -3.26 1.41
CA VAL A 6 3.38 -2.59 0.46
C VAL A 6 3.25 -1.10 0.81
N GLY A 7 3.37 -0.24 -0.20
CA GLY A 7 3.37 1.21 -0.05
C GLY A 7 4.77 1.82 0.14
N ASP A 8 5.80 1.02 0.47
CA ASP A 8 7.16 1.52 0.60
C ASP A 8 7.69 2.09 -0.71
N VAL A 9 8.58 3.08 -0.59
CA VAL A 9 9.45 3.51 -1.68
C VAL A 9 10.74 2.72 -1.57
N ALA A 10 11.16 2.08 -2.66
CA ALA A 10 12.44 1.40 -2.77
C ALA A 10 13.29 1.96 -3.90
N LEU A 11 14.60 1.81 -3.81
CA LEU A 11 15.53 2.02 -4.91
C LEU A 11 15.74 0.68 -5.62
N ASP A 12 15.48 0.64 -6.93
CA ASP A 12 15.96 -0.46 -7.76
C ASP A 12 17.48 -0.35 -7.89
N LEU A 13 18.20 -1.26 -7.27
CA LEU A 13 19.67 -1.29 -7.24
C LEU A 13 20.30 -1.52 -8.62
N THR A 14 19.56 -2.11 -9.57
CA THR A 14 20.05 -2.31 -10.94
C THR A 14 20.03 -1.01 -11.74
N GLN A 15 18.96 -0.23 -11.62
CA GLN A 15 18.72 0.97 -12.44
C GLN A 15 19.04 2.28 -11.71
N GLY A 16 19.18 2.26 -10.38
CA GLY A 16 19.35 3.45 -9.55
C GLY A 16 18.13 4.37 -9.56
N ARG A 17 16.92 3.82 -9.76
CA ARG A 17 15.67 4.59 -9.88
C ARG A 17 14.70 4.20 -8.77
N PRO A 18 13.94 5.16 -8.21
CA PRO A 18 12.93 4.86 -7.22
C PRO A 18 11.76 4.10 -7.85
N VAL A 19 11.21 3.19 -7.08
CA VAL A 19 10.00 2.43 -7.35
C VAL A 19 9.09 2.47 -6.12
N HIS A 20 7.78 2.34 -6.34
CA HIS A 20 6.83 2.06 -5.27
C HIS A 20 6.50 0.57 -5.25
N VAL A 21 6.42 0.01 -4.05
CA VAL A 21 5.94 -1.36 -3.82
C VAL A 21 4.41 -1.34 -3.82
N LEU A 22 3.82 -2.10 -4.74
CA LEU A 22 2.36 -2.19 -4.90
C LEU A 22 1.80 -3.42 -4.17
N GLU A 23 2.51 -4.55 -4.27
CA GLU A 23 2.05 -5.82 -3.74
C GLU A 23 3.24 -6.69 -3.31
N ASP A 24 3.04 -7.43 -2.21
CA ASP A 24 3.82 -8.63 -1.91
C ASP A 24 3.09 -9.81 -2.54
N THR A 25 3.72 -10.45 -3.53
CA THR A 25 3.09 -11.55 -4.28
C THR A 25 2.86 -12.79 -3.43
N GLY A 26 3.48 -12.87 -2.24
CA GLY A 26 3.48 -14.05 -1.39
C GLY A 26 4.24 -15.24 -1.98
N GLN A 27 5.02 -15.01 -3.04
CA GLN A 27 5.78 -16.02 -3.76
C GLN A 27 7.29 -15.77 -3.61
N THR A 28 8.04 -16.87 -3.59
CA THR A 28 9.48 -16.84 -3.82
C THR A 28 9.80 -16.64 -5.30
N ALA A 29 11.04 -16.22 -5.60
CA ALA A 29 11.48 -16.03 -6.98
C ALA A 29 11.39 -17.30 -7.82
N ALA A 30 11.60 -18.48 -7.22
CA ALA A 30 11.40 -19.77 -7.86
C ALA A 30 9.93 -20.02 -8.22
N GLU A 31 9.02 -19.85 -7.25
CA GLU A 31 7.58 -20.08 -7.46
C GLU A 31 7.01 -19.10 -8.49
N TRP A 32 7.41 -17.83 -8.42
CA TRP A 32 7.00 -16.83 -9.39
C TRP A 32 7.53 -17.16 -10.79
N SER A 33 8.78 -17.60 -10.89
CA SER A 33 9.39 -18.01 -12.17
C SER A 33 8.63 -19.17 -12.80
N ASP A 34 8.29 -20.20 -12.00
CA ASP A 34 7.55 -21.37 -12.44
C ASP A 34 6.12 -21.01 -12.89
N ALA A 35 5.44 -20.12 -12.14
CA ALA A 35 4.08 -19.69 -12.45
C ALA A 35 4.00 -18.84 -13.73
N ASN A 36 5.06 -18.10 -14.06
CA ASN A 36 5.10 -17.15 -15.17
C ASN A 36 5.94 -17.61 -16.38
N ASP A 37 6.50 -18.83 -16.34
CA ASP A 37 7.42 -19.37 -17.37
C ASP A 37 8.55 -18.38 -17.72
N TYR A 38 9.16 -17.79 -16.69
CA TYR A 38 10.18 -16.76 -16.83
C TYR A 38 11.30 -16.91 -15.81
N ASP A 39 12.55 -16.93 -16.26
CA ASP A 39 13.73 -16.99 -15.37
C ASP A 39 13.96 -15.63 -14.67
N LEU A 40 13.34 -15.45 -13.51
CA LEU A 40 13.41 -14.20 -12.77
C LEU A 40 14.83 -13.94 -12.23
N CYS A 41 15.47 -14.94 -11.62
CA CYS A 41 16.81 -14.78 -11.04
C CYS A 41 17.90 -14.62 -12.12
N GLY A 42 17.78 -15.33 -13.24
CA GLY A 42 18.76 -15.29 -14.32
C GLY A 42 18.67 -14.08 -15.23
N ASN A 43 17.63 -13.23 -15.10
CA ASN A 43 17.57 -12.02 -15.90
C ASN A 43 18.76 -11.09 -15.60
N TYR A 44 19.10 -10.24 -16.57
CA TYR A 44 20.32 -9.42 -16.50
C TYR A 44 20.41 -8.52 -15.27
N GLY A 45 19.29 -8.00 -14.78
CA GLY A 45 19.29 -7.14 -13.61
C GLY A 45 19.46 -7.93 -12.31
N ASN A 46 18.68 -8.99 -12.17
CA ASN A 46 18.57 -9.76 -10.93
C ASN A 46 19.83 -10.63 -10.70
N SER A 47 20.39 -11.21 -11.76
CA SER A 47 21.62 -12.02 -11.67
C SER A 47 22.84 -11.25 -11.19
N ARG A 48 22.90 -9.93 -11.45
CA ARG A 48 24.00 -9.06 -10.99
C ARG A 48 23.94 -8.73 -9.50
N LEU A 49 22.75 -8.86 -8.92
CA LEU A 49 22.50 -8.65 -7.51
C LEU A 49 22.43 -9.98 -6.76
N GLU A 50 22.84 -11.07 -7.41
CA GLU A 50 22.86 -12.42 -6.85
C GLU A 50 21.48 -12.82 -6.30
N ALA A 51 20.40 -12.44 -7.00
CA ALA A 51 19.04 -12.81 -6.62
C ALA A 51 18.93 -14.33 -6.46
N GLN A 52 18.40 -14.75 -5.32
CA GLN A 52 18.28 -16.15 -4.95
C GLN A 52 16.87 -16.69 -5.23
N PRO A 53 16.73 -18.00 -5.49
CA PRO A 53 15.42 -18.61 -5.73
C PRO A 53 14.43 -18.45 -4.57
N ASP A 54 14.91 -18.27 -3.35
CA ASP A 54 14.12 -18.09 -2.12
C ASP A 54 13.83 -16.62 -1.78
N ASP A 55 14.32 -15.66 -2.58
CA ASP A 55 13.98 -14.25 -2.39
C ASP A 55 12.46 -14.05 -2.54
N ALA A 56 11.87 -13.27 -1.64
CA ALA A 56 10.50 -12.81 -1.79
C ALA A 56 10.36 -11.94 -3.05
N VAL A 57 9.21 -12.02 -3.73
CA VAL A 57 8.94 -11.25 -4.95
C VAL A 57 7.90 -10.19 -4.69
N PHE A 58 8.25 -8.95 -5.03
CA PHE A 58 7.37 -7.80 -4.91
C PHE A 58 6.99 -7.27 -6.29
N GLU A 59 5.73 -6.87 -6.44
CA GLU A 59 5.29 -6.09 -7.59
C GLU A 59 5.56 -4.62 -7.34
N VAL A 60 6.30 -4.00 -8.25
CA VAL A 60 6.73 -2.62 -8.13
C VAL A 60 6.45 -1.83 -9.39
N VAL A 61 6.42 -0.51 -9.23
CA VAL A 61 6.19 0.41 -10.32
C VAL A 61 7.19 1.57 -10.30
N TYR A 62 7.70 1.96 -11.47
CA TYR A 62 8.56 3.14 -11.57
C TYR A 62 7.73 4.42 -11.63
N CYS A 63 7.96 5.30 -10.67
CA CYS A 63 7.45 6.67 -10.72
C CYS A 63 8.44 7.56 -11.49
N SER A 64 8.39 7.46 -12.82
CA SER A 64 9.39 8.09 -13.70
C SER A 64 9.39 9.61 -13.65
N ASN A 65 8.21 10.24 -13.51
CA ASN A 65 8.05 11.66 -13.22
C ASN A 65 6.65 11.92 -12.64
N ALA A 66 6.48 13.05 -11.95
CA ALA A 66 5.24 13.42 -11.27
C ALA A 66 4.04 13.73 -12.19
N LYS A 67 4.24 13.74 -13.51
CA LYS A 67 3.23 14.06 -14.52
C LYS A 67 2.87 12.87 -15.41
N SER A 68 3.55 11.74 -15.25
CA SER A 68 3.32 10.53 -16.02
C SER A 68 2.67 9.50 -15.13
N GLU A 69 1.53 9.01 -15.58
CA GLU A 69 0.90 7.84 -15.00
C GLU A 69 1.83 6.63 -15.17
N PRO A 70 1.99 5.80 -14.14
CA PRO A 70 2.75 4.57 -14.28
C PRO A 70 2.04 3.59 -15.22
N SER A 71 2.74 3.13 -16.26
CA SER A 71 2.11 2.34 -17.33
C SER A 71 2.42 0.84 -17.29
N LYS A 72 3.27 0.40 -16.36
CA LYS A 72 3.74 -0.99 -16.30
C LYS A 72 4.27 -1.31 -14.91
N THR A 73 3.88 -2.47 -14.41
CA THR A 73 4.41 -3.07 -13.19
C THR A 73 5.48 -4.11 -13.49
N TYR A 74 6.30 -4.40 -12.49
CA TYR A 74 7.45 -5.27 -12.60
C TYR A 74 7.56 -6.13 -11.34
N ALA A 75 7.70 -7.44 -11.52
CA ALA A 75 8.10 -8.33 -10.44
C ALA A 75 9.60 -8.19 -10.18
N MET A 76 9.98 -7.91 -8.94
CA MET A 76 11.38 -7.80 -8.51
C MET A 76 11.63 -8.64 -7.25
N PRO A 77 12.68 -9.47 -7.24
CA PRO A 77 13.16 -10.10 -6.02
C PRO A 77 13.58 -9.05 -4.98
N GLU A 78 13.38 -9.36 -3.70
CA GLU A 78 13.73 -8.49 -2.57
C GLU A 78 15.19 -8.02 -2.63
N SER A 79 16.12 -8.91 -3.00
CA SER A 79 17.55 -8.63 -3.15
C SER A 79 17.88 -7.48 -4.12
N ARG A 80 16.94 -7.15 -5.04
CA ARG A 80 17.08 -6.04 -5.97
C ARG A 80 16.62 -4.69 -5.41
N LEU A 81 15.85 -4.71 -4.33
CA LEU A 81 15.19 -3.55 -3.78
C LEU A 81 15.91 -3.08 -2.52
N LEU A 82 16.21 -1.78 -2.46
CA LEU A 82 16.69 -1.14 -1.25
C LEU A 82 15.61 -0.20 -0.73
N ARG A 83 14.97 -0.55 0.39
CA ARG A 83 13.96 0.28 1.04
C ARG A 83 14.52 1.67 1.36
N ILE A 84 13.76 2.70 1.03
CA ILE A 84 14.02 4.09 1.43
C ILE A 84 13.19 4.38 2.67
N GLU A 85 13.84 4.63 3.79
CA GLU A 85 13.21 4.92 5.09
C GLU A 85 12.62 6.35 5.11
N THR A 86 11.56 6.57 4.34
CA THR A 86 10.88 7.88 4.23
C THR A 86 10.35 8.39 5.57
N GLU A 87 10.02 7.48 6.49
CA GLU A 87 9.62 7.76 7.86
C GLU A 87 10.66 8.57 8.64
N ALA A 88 11.95 8.43 8.31
CA ALA A 88 13.01 9.21 8.96
C ALA A 88 12.87 10.72 8.70
N ALA A 89 12.17 11.11 7.63
CA ALA A 89 11.83 12.50 7.34
C ALA A 89 10.49 12.95 7.95
N ASP A 90 9.70 12.03 8.53
CA ASP A 90 8.32 12.22 8.96
C ASP A 90 8.08 11.62 10.35
N ASP A 91 8.76 12.16 11.37
CA ASP A 91 8.61 11.79 12.78
C ASP A 91 8.88 10.31 13.11
N GLY A 92 9.57 9.59 12.23
CA GLY A 92 9.95 8.19 12.41
C GLY A 92 8.82 7.18 12.20
N ARG A 93 7.63 7.61 11.76
CA ARG A 93 6.48 6.74 11.51
C ARG A 93 6.25 6.53 10.02
N PRO A 94 6.02 5.29 9.54
CA PRO A 94 5.57 5.05 8.18
C PRO A 94 4.31 5.85 7.86
N VAL A 95 4.23 6.39 6.63
CA VAL A 95 3.09 7.21 6.19
C VAL A 95 1.77 6.44 6.29
N ALA A 96 1.78 5.14 5.97
CA ALA A 96 0.62 4.27 6.09
C ALA A 96 0.14 4.14 7.54
N GLU A 97 1.06 3.95 8.49
CA GLU A 97 0.72 3.90 9.92
C GLU A 97 0.12 5.23 10.40
N ARG A 98 0.68 6.37 9.97
CA ARG A 98 0.10 7.68 10.28
C ARG A 98 -1.33 7.78 9.75
N ALA A 99 -1.57 7.44 8.48
CA ALA A 99 -2.90 7.52 7.90
C ALA A 99 -3.92 6.64 8.65
N VAL A 100 -3.54 5.41 9.05
CA VAL A 100 -4.40 4.53 9.84
C VAL A 100 -4.70 5.14 11.21
N VAL A 101 -3.69 5.66 11.90
CA VAL A 101 -3.87 6.31 13.21
C VAL A 101 -4.76 7.54 13.07
N ASP A 102 -4.53 8.41 12.08
CA ASP A 102 -5.32 9.61 11.84
C ASP A 102 -6.79 9.27 11.56
N VAL A 103 -7.07 8.20 10.81
CA VAL A 103 -8.45 7.73 10.58
C VAL A 103 -9.08 7.21 11.86
N LEU A 104 -8.35 6.43 12.66
CA LEU A 104 -8.85 5.95 13.94
C LEU A 104 -9.10 7.09 14.92
N GLU A 105 -8.19 8.06 15.02
CA GLU A 105 -8.36 9.28 15.83
C GLU A 105 -9.61 10.04 15.40
N GLN A 106 -9.83 10.23 14.09
CA GLN A 106 -11.06 10.86 13.59
C GLN A 106 -12.32 10.08 13.96
N LEU A 107 -12.29 8.75 13.90
CA LEU A 107 -13.42 7.90 14.31
C LEU A 107 -13.68 8.00 15.82
N PHE A 108 -12.62 8.04 16.63
CA PHE A 108 -12.72 8.21 18.09
C PHE A 108 -13.21 9.60 18.47
N ASP A 109 -12.66 10.66 17.85
CA ASP A 109 -13.12 12.03 18.06
C ASP A 109 -14.58 12.20 17.66
N LEU A 110 -14.98 11.58 16.55
CA LEU A 110 -16.38 11.55 16.14
C LEU A 110 -17.24 10.83 17.18
N ALA A 111 -16.82 9.67 17.68
CA ALA A 111 -17.52 8.95 18.73
C ALA A 111 -17.62 9.74 20.06
N MET A 112 -16.56 10.45 20.43
CA MET A 112 -16.50 11.28 21.65
C MET A 112 -17.32 12.57 21.54
N GLN A 113 -17.32 13.23 20.36
CA GLN A 113 -18.20 14.37 20.10
C GLN A 113 -19.66 13.96 20.04
N LEU A 114 -19.92 12.74 19.56
CA LEU A 114 -21.26 12.18 19.61
C LEU A 114 -21.70 12.06 21.08
N ASP A 115 -20.91 11.55 22.03
CA ASP A 115 -21.32 11.35 23.45
C ASP A 115 -21.94 12.61 24.14
N GLU A 116 -21.61 13.82 23.71
CA GLU A 116 -22.26 15.06 24.21
C GLU A 116 -23.66 15.34 23.60
N ASP A 117 -23.97 14.76 22.43
CA ASP A 117 -25.21 14.92 21.64
C ASP A 117 -26.05 13.62 21.52
N TRP A 118 -25.72 12.54 22.25
CA TRP A 118 -26.50 11.30 22.22
C TRP A 118 -27.89 11.52 22.82
N ASN A 119 -28.92 11.45 21.95
CA ASN A 119 -30.31 11.30 22.38
C ASN A 119 -30.70 9.83 22.64
N THR A 120 -29.82 8.86 22.35
CA THR A 120 -30.11 7.42 22.47
C THR A 120 -28.83 6.59 22.63
N GLU A 121 -28.52 6.01 23.81
CA GLU A 121 -27.39 5.07 24.05
C GLU A 121 -27.37 3.89 23.06
N PRO A 122 -26.20 3.44 22.55
CA PRO A 122 -26.16 2.39 21.55
C PRO A 122 -26.21 1.04 22.24
N GLU A 123 -26.91 0.07 21.66
CA GLU A 123 -26.99 -1.25 22.27
C GLU A 123 -25.73 -2.11 21.98
N GLY A 124 -24.81 -1.65 21.11
CA GLY A 124 -23.55 -2.32 20.79
C GLY A 124 -22.70 -1.62 19.72
N PHE A 125 -21.54 -2.19 19.40
CA PHE A 125 -20.58 -1.60 18.44
C PHE A 125 -21.16 -1.43 17.04
N ASP A 126 -21.87 -2.43 16.51
CA ASP A 126 -22.47 -2.36 15.17
C ASP A 126 -23.58 -1.30 15.07
N ASP A 127 -24.29 -1.08 16.18
CA ASP A 127 -25.36 -0.07 16.29
C ASP A 127 -24.77 1.34 16.43
N ALA A 128 -23.67 1.48 17.18
CA ALA A 128 -22.87 2.70 17.24
C ALA A 128 -22.27 3.05 15.87
N LEU A 129 -21.72 2.07 15.15
CA LEU A 129 -21.15 2.25 13.81
C LEU A 129 -22.24 2.64 12.80
N SER A 130 -23.40 1.98 12.84
CA SER A 130 -24.54 2.30 11.98
C SER A 130 -25.10 3.69 12.26
N THR A 131 -25.23 4.07 13.54
CA THR A 131 -25.69 5.40 13.96
C THR A 131 -24.70 6.49 13.53
N LEU A 132 -23.40 6.22 13.65
CA LEU A 132 -22.32 7.10 13.22
C LEU A 132 -22.32 7.29 11.69
N VAL A 133 -22.51 6.21 10.93
CA VAL A 133 -22.66 6.25 9.46
C VAL A 133 -23.92 7.01 9.03
N ILE A 134 -25.05 6.84 9.70
CA ILE A 134 -26.31 7.51 9.36
C ILE A 134 -26.25 9.01 9.67
N ASN A 135 -25.76 9.40 10.85
CA ASN A 135 -25.75 10.80 11.29
C ASN A 135 -24.72 11.66 10.56
N HIS A 136 -23.67 11.03 10.04
CA HIS A 136 -22.60 11.71 9.34
C HIS A 136 -22.39 11.17 7.92
N SER A 137 -23.45 10.61 7.31
CA SER A 137 -23.37 9.98 6.00
C SER A 137 -22.76 10.91 4.95
N GLU A 138 -23.04 12.22 4.97
CA GLU A 138 -22.42 13.18 4.03
C GLU A 138 -20.91 13.36 4.25
N ARG A 139 -20.47 13.34 5.52
CA ARG A 139 -19.06 13.53 5.90
C ARG A 139 -18.26 12.24 5.67
N LEU A 140 -18.87 11.10 5.97
CA LEU A 140 -18.35 9.76 5.70
C LEU A 140 -18.48 9.36 4.22
N ASP A 141 -19.42 9.93 3.45
CA ASP A 141 -19.46 9.81 2.00
C ASP A 141 -18.37 10.66 1.34
N THR A 142 -17.98 11.78 1.96
CA THR A 142 -16.83 12.56 1.51
C THR A 142 -15.52 11.83 1.81
N LEU A 143 -15.33 11.37 3.06
CA LEU A 143 -14.16 10.57 3.46
C LEU A 143 -14.13 9.20 2.77
N GLY A 144 -15.28 8.55 2.63
CA GLY A 144 -15.45 7.28 1.92
C GLY A 144 -15.40 7.47 0.41
N GLY A 145 -15.67 8.68 -0.10
CA GLY A 145 -15.44 9.10 -1.47
C GLY A 145 -13.94 9.26 -1.72
N GLU A 146 -13.22 9.98 -0.87
CA GLU A 146 -11.75 10.11 -0.93
C GLU A 146 -11.05 8.77 -0.73
N ALA A 147 -11.49 7.96 0.25
CA ALA A 147 -10.94 6.63 0.48
C ALA A 147 -11.31 5.65 -0.65
N ARG A 148 -12.50 5.75 -1.25
CA ARG A 148 -12.82 5.02 -2.48
C ARG A 148 -12.01 5.52 -3.65
N GLU A 149 -11.75 6.81 -3.80
CA GLU A 149 -10.91 7.35 -4.88
C GLU A 149 -9.47 6.84 -4.72
N LEU A 150 -8.93 6.83 -3.50
CA LEU A 150 -7.63 6.24 -3.16
C LEU A 150 -7.60 4.72 -3.37
N ALA A 151 -8.70 4.01 -3.09
CA ALA A 151 -8.83 2.58 -3.29
C ALA A 151 -9.15 2.19 -4.75
N ASP A 152 -9.88 3.01 -5.51
CA ASP A 152 -10.14 2.87 -6.96
C ASP A 152 -8.86 3.20 -7.74
N VAL A 153 -8.03 4.11 -7.25
CA VAL A 153 -6.65 4.25 -7.71
C VAL A 153 -5.88 2.94 -7.48
N SER A 154 -6.13 2.20 -6.39
CA SER A 154 -5.53 0.86 -6.20
C SER A 154 -6.19 -0.24 -7.06
N HIS A 155 -7.47 -0.11 -7.41
CA HIS A 155 -8.24 -1.11 -8.16
C HIS A 155 -8.14 -0.95 -9.69
N THR A 156 -8.00 0.29 -10.18
CA THR A 156 -7.73 0.62 -11.60
C THR A 156 -6.28 0.29 -11.96
N VAL A 157 -5.36 0.28 -10.99
CA VAL A 157 -3.98 -0.22 -11.15
C VAL A 157 -3.92 -1.74 -11.30
N THR A 158 -4.95 -2.48 -10.84
CA THR A 158 -4.98 -3.96 -10.85
C THR A 158 -5.94 -4.57 -11.88
N GLY A 159 -6.72 -3.78 -12.61
CA GLY A 159 -7.74 -4.30 -13.53
C GLY A 159 -7.89 -3.50 -14.81
N ASP A 160 -7.15 -3.91 -15.85
CA ASP A 160 -7.68 -4.03 -17.22
C ASP A 160 -6.68 -4.89 -18.05
N VAL A 161 -6.80 -6.20 -17.86
CA VAL A 161 -6.36 -7.21 -18.84
C VAL A 161 -7.62 -7.68 -19.57
N GLU A 162 -7.83 -7.14 -20.78
CA GLU A 162 -8.40 -7.89 -21.91
C GLU A 162 -7.30 -8.14 -22.95
#